data_AF-A0A453RLF2-F1
#
_entry.id   AF-A0A453RLF2-F1
#
_cell.length_a   1.000
_cell.length_b   1.000
_cell.length_c   1.000
_cell.angle_alpha   90.00
_cell.angle_beta   90.00
_cell.angle_gamma   90.00
#
_symmetry.space_group_name_H-M   'P 1'
#
loop_
_entity.id
_entity.type
_entity.pdbx_description
1 polymer ?
#
loop_
_entity_poly.entity_id
_entity_poly.type
_entity_poly.pdbx_seq_one_letter_code
_entity_poly.pdbx_strand_id
1 'polypeptide(L)'
;MANLSEDNGEETPLQVRLNGVATFIGMVGLSVAGVVLGVLAIRYFTGHTKNPDGTVQFRAGTTGLKQGFMGAIRILTIAVTIVVVAVPEGLPLAVTLTLAYSMRKMMLDKALVRRLSSCETMGSATTICSDKTGTLTLNKMTVVEAHFIGTRLDPCDDVRAISSSSAALLIEGIAQ
;
A
#
# COMPACT_ATOMS: atom_id res chain seq x y z
N MET A 1 10.72 -20.79 16.00
CA MET A 1 10.63 -20.04 14.73
C MET A 1 9.24 -19.44 14.67
N ALA A 2 9.12 -18.11 14.82
CA ALA A 2 7.82 -17.46 14.74
C ALA A 2 7.30 -17.54 13.28
N ASN A 3 6.10 -18.08 13.11
CA ASN A 3 5.44 -18.21 11.82
C ASN A 3 5.37 -16.85 11.13
N LEU A 4 5.89 -16.77 9.91
CA LEU A 4 6.04 -15.51 9.17
C LEU A 4 4.76 -15.04 8.46
N SER A 5 3.60 -15.54 8.88
CA SER A 5 2.40 -15.57 8.05
C SER A 5 1.10 -15.44 8.84
N GLU A 6 1.04 -14.55 9.84
CA GLU A 6 -0.22 -13.89 10.15
C GLU A 6 -0.33 -12.68 9.23
N ASP A 7 -0.75 -12.93 7.99
CA ASP A 7 -1.31 -11.89 7.14
C ASP A 7 -2.80 -11.85 7.46
N ASN A 8 -3.20 -10.94 8.34
CA ASN A 8 -4.58 -10.83 8.80
C ASN A 8 -5.56 -10.41 7.69
N GLY A 9 -5.13 -10.34 6.43
CA GLY A 9 -5.96 -9.94 5.30
C GLY A 9 -6.56 -8.54 5.44
N GLU A 10 -6.10 -7.75 6.42
CA GLU A 10 -6.58 -6.41 6.67
C GLU A 10 -6.08 -5.49 5.57
N GLU A 11 -7.03 -4.95 4.80
CA GLU A 11 -6.74 -3.99 3.74
C GLU A 11 -6.10 -2.73 4.34
N THR A 12 -5.13 -2.16 3.64
CA THR A 12 -4.52 -0.91 4.06
C THR A 12 -5.46 0.28 3.89
N PRO A 13 -5.28 1.39 4.62
CA PRO A 13 -6.13 2.59 4.49
C PRO A 13 -6.27 3.12 3.06
N LEU A 14 -5.20 3.07 2.26
CA LEU A 14 -5.19 3.42 0.85
C LEU A 14 -5.93 2.38 0.04
N GLN A 15 -5.75 1.08 0.26
CA GLN A 15 -6.47 0.02 -0.45
C GLN A 15 -7.99 0.19 -0.31
N VAL A 16 -8.48 0.47 0.89
CA VAL A 16 -9.91 0.73 1.14
C VAL A 16 -10.41 1.94 0.32
N ARG A 17 -9.63 3.04 0.31
CA ARG A 17 -9.99 4.24 -0.47
C ARG A 17 -9.90 4.01 -1.97
N LEU A 18 -8.87 3.30 -2.43
CA LEU A 18 -8.64 2.98 -3.84
C LEU A 18 -9.77 2.10 -4.36
N ASN A 19 -10.18 1.10 -3.59
CA ASN A 19 -11.28 0.21 -3.95
C ASN A 19 -12.59 0.98 -4.07
N GLY A 20 -12.84 1.94 -3.17
CA GLY A 20 -13.97 2.87 -3.27
C GLY A 20 -13.93 3.70 -4.56
N VAL A 21 -12.78 4.29 -4.91
CA VAL A 21 -12.61 5.07 -6.15
C VAL A 21 -12.78 4.20 -7.39
N ALA A 22 -12.15 3.02 -7.42
CA ALA A 22 -12.24 2.08 -8.53
C ALA A 22 -13.68 1.61 -8.77
N THR A 23 -14.41 1.32 -7.69
CA THR A 23 -15.83 0.93 -7.76
C THR A 23 -16.69 2.09 -8.27
N PHE A 24 -16.43 3.31 -7.82
CA PHE A 24 -17.15 4.50 -8.29
C PHE A 24 -16.95 4.74 -9.79
N ILE A 25 -15.70 4.70 -10.25
CA ILE A 25 -15.37 4.84 -11.69
C ILE A 25 -16.03 3.72 -12.49
N GLY A 26 -15.98 2.48 -12.00
CA GLY A 26 -16.61 1.33 -12.66
C GLY A 26 -18.12 1.49 -12.79
N MET A 27 -18.80 1.98 -11.75
CA MET A 27 -20.25 2.22 -11.76
C MET A 27 -20.65 3.31 -12.75
N VAL A 28 -19.90 4.42 -12.77
CA VAL A 28 -20.10 5.51 -13.74
C VAL A 28 -19.86 4.99 -15.16
N GLY A 29 -18.75 4.29 -15.40
CA GLY A 29 -18.43 3.70 -16.69
C GLY A 29 -19.52 2.75 -17.21
N LEU A 30 -20.04 1.88 -16.34
CA LEU A 30 -21.10 0.94 -16.66
C LEU A 30 -22.43 1.65 -16.98
N SER A 31 -22.76 2.70 -16.22
CA SER A 31 -23.96 3.51 -16.48
C SER A 31 -23.90 4.19 -17.85
N VAL A 32 -22.77 4.80 -18.20
CA VAL A 32 -22.56 5.48 -19.48
C VAL A 32 -22.57 4.47 -20.63
N ALA A 33 -21.89 3.33 -20.47
CA ALA A 33 -21.89 2.28 -21.49
C ALA A 33 -23.31 1.74 -21.76
N GLY A 34 -24.12 1.55 -20.71
CA GLY A 34 -25.52 1.13 -20.82
C GLY A 34 -26.38 2.16 -21.56
N VAL A 35 -26.24 3.45 -21.23
CA VAL A 35 -26.95 4.53 -21.92
C VAL A 35 -26.54 4.59 -23.41
N VAL A 36 -25.25 4.52 -23.71
CA VAL A 36 -24.74 4.54 -25.09
C VAL A 36 -25.24 3.33 -25.88
N LEU A 37 -25.18 2.13 -25.29
CA LEU A 37 -25.72 0.91 -25.90
C LEU A 37 -27.21 1.06 -26.19
N GLY A 38 -28.00 1.55 -25.22
CA GLY A 38 -29.43 1.75 -25.39
C GLY A 38 -29.75 2.75 -26.49
N VAL A 39 -29.09 3.91 -26.50
CA VAL A 39 -29.27 4.95 -27.53
C VAL A 39 -28.88 4.44 -28.91
N LEU A 40 -27.74 3.74 -29.05
CA LEU A 40 -27.29 3.18 -30.31
C LEU A 40 -28.20 2.05 -30.80
N ALA A 41 -28.66 1.18 -29.89
CA ALA A 41 -29.58 0.11 -30.22
C ALA A 41 -30.94 0.66 -30.69
N ILE A 42 -31.52 1.62 -29.96
CA ILE A 42 -32.78 2.28 -30.36
C ILE A 42 -32.59 2.96 -31.71
N ARG A 43 -31.54 3.77 -31.89
CA ARG A 43 -31.26 4.43 -33.18
C ARG A 43 -31.03 3.44 -34.32
N TYR A 44 -30.44 2.28 -34.02
CA TYR A 44 -30.26 1.20 -34.97
C TYR A 44 -31.59 0.59 -35.40
N PHE A 45 -32.43 0.18 -34.45
CA PHE A 45 -33.74 -0.43 -34.74
C PHE A 45 -34.76 0.55 -35.33
N THR A 46 -34.71 1.84 -34.98
CA THR A 46 -35.56 2.90 -35.57
C THR A 46 -35.08 3.35 -36.96
N GLY A 47 -33.93 2.87 -37.44
CA GLY A 47 -33.43 3.19 -38.79
C GLY A 47 -32.86 4.61 -38.96
N HIS A 48 -32.57 5.31 -37.86
CA HIS A 48 -31.94 6.64 -37.88
C HIS A 48 -30.40 6.59 -38.01
N THR A 49 -29.81 5.39 -37.92
CA THR A 49 -28.40 5.14 -38.18
C THR A 49 -28.10 5.21 -39.69
N LYS A 50 -27.20 6.11 -40.09
CA LYS A 50 -26.76 6.26 -41.49
C LYS A 50 -25.29 5.84 -41.62
N ASN A 51 -24.99 5.09 -42.67
CA ASN A 51 -23.62 4.80 -43.07
C ASN A 51 -22.93 6.08 -43.60
N PRO A 52 -21.58 6.06 -43.72
CA PRO A 52 -20.82 7.11 -44.39
C PRO A 52 -21.34 7.42 -45.81
N ASP A 53 -21.91 6.42 -46.48
CA ASP A 53 -22.53 6.53 -47.80
C ASP A 53 -23.98 7.07 -47.78
N GLY A 54 -24.48 7.52 -46.62
CA GLY A 54 -25.82 8.10 -46.45
C GLY A 54 -26.98 7.11 -46.37
N THR A 55 -26.74 5.81 -46.57
CA THR A 55 -27.75 4.74 -46.52
C THR A 55 -28.10 4.34 -45.08
N VAL A 56 -29.37 4.00 -44.82
CA VAL A 56 -29.81 3.51 -43.49
C VAL A 56 -29.29 2.09 -43.24
N GLN A 57 -28.63 1.85 -42.09
CA GLN A 57 -28.03 0.53 -41.80
C GLN A 57 -29.06 -0.56 -41.54
N PHE A 58 -30.25 -0.20 -41.08
CA PHE A 58 -31.31 -1.14 -40.76
C PHE A 58 -32.64 -0.63 -41.31
N ARG A 59 -33.31 -1.47 -42.11
CA ARG A 59 -34.65 -1.20 -42.66
C ARG A 59 -35.52 -2.42 -42.38
N ALA A 60 -36.54 -2.22 -41.55
CA ALA A 60 -37.49 -3.27 -41.19
C ALA A 60 -38.07 -3.91 -42.47
N GLY A 61 -37.89 -5.22 -42.62
CA GLY A 61 -38.43 -6.02 -43.73
C GLY A 61 -37.52 -6.24 -44.94
N THR A 62 -36.38 -5.54 -45.08
CA THR A 62 -35.45 -5.70 -46.23
C THR A 62 -34.03 -6.08 -45.84
N THR A 63 -33.63 -5.82 -44.59
CA THR A 63 -32.29 -6.19 -44.09
C THR A 63 -32.24 -7.67 -43.76
N GLY A 64 -31.28 -8.40 -44.34
CA GLY A 64 -31.08 -9.82 -44.04
C GLY A 64 -30.71 -10.04 -42.57
N LEU A 65 -31.19 -11.15 -41.98
CA LEU A 65 -30.96 -11.48 -40.57
C LEU A 65 -29.47 -11.46 -40.19
N LYS A 66 -28.59 -11.84 -41.13
CA LYS A 66 -27.12 -11.76 -41.00
C LYS A 66 -26.59 -10.33 -40.84
N GLN A 67 -27.12 -9.37 -41.60
CA GLN A 67 -26.71 -7.95 -41.53
C GLN A 67 -27.23 -7.30 -40.25
N GLY A 68 -28.47 -7.60 -39.86
CA GLY A 68 -29.05 -7.16 -38.59
C GLY A 68 -28.19 -7.57 -37.38
N PHE A 69 -27.81 -8.85 -37.35
CA PHE A 69 -26.95 -9.42 -36.30
C PHE A 69 -25.54 -8.81 -36.29
N MET A 70 -24.94 -8.56 -37.46
CA MET A 70 -23.61 -7.94 -37.56
C MET A 70 -23.60 -6.51 -36.99
N GLY A 71 -24.64 -5.71 -37.26
CA GLY A 71 -24.76 -4.37 -36.69
C GLY A 71 -24.99 -4.38 -35.17
N ALA A 72 -25.76 -5.35 -34.67
CA ALA A 72 -25.93 -5.54 -33.22
C ALA A 72 -24.61 -5.91 -32.53
N ILE A 73 -23.81 -6.81 -33.13
CA ILE A 73 -22.46 -7.12 -32.64
C ILE A 73 -21.59 -5.86 -32.61
N ARG A 74 -21.61 -5.04 -33.66
CA ARG A 74 -20.81 -3.80 -33.71
C ARG A 74 -21.18 -2.82 -32.57
N ILE A 75 -22.46 -2.65 -32.29
CA ILE A 75 -22.94 -1.80 -31.19
C ILE A 75 -22.51 -2.38 -29.84
N LEU A 76 -22.59 -3.70 -29.69
CA LEU A 76 -22.12 -4.40 -28.50
C LEU A 76 -20.61 -4.24 -28.31
N THR A 77 -19.81 -4.35 -29.38
CA THR A 77 -18.37 -4.11 -29.33
C THR A 77 -18.05 -2.69 -28.83
N ILE A 78 -18.78 -1.67 -29.31
CA ILE A 78 -18.60 -0.28 -28.83
C ILE A 78 -18.88 -0.20 -27.32
N ALA A 79 -19.98 -0.79 -26.85
CA ALA A 79 -20.30 -0.78 -25.43
C ALA A 79 -19.23 -1.48 -24.58
N VAL A 80 -18.75 -2.65 -25.02
CA VAL A 80 -17.66 -3.37 -24.35
C VAL A 80 -16.37 -2.55 -24.33
N THR A 81 -16.03 -1.86 -25.42
CA THR A 81 -14.83 -1.00 -25.44
C THR A 81 -14.91 0.15 -24.44
N ILE A 82 -16.09 0.73 -24.22
CA ILE A 82 -16.28 1.77 -23.20
C ILE A 82 -16.04 1.20 -21.80
N VAL A 83 -16.54 0.00 -21.51
CA VAL A 83 -16.36 -0.65 -20.20
C VAL A 83 -14.88 -0.95 -19.95
N VAL A 84 -14.16 -1.52 -20.91
CA VAL A 84 -12.72 -1.85 -20.77
C VAL A 84 -11.89 -0.59 -20.54
N VAL A 85 -12.20 0.52 -21.23
CA VAL A 85 -11.50 1.80 -21.02
C VAL A 85 -11.84 2.43 -19.67
N ALA A 86 -13.04 2.18 -19.14
CA ALA A 86 -13.47 2.75 -17.87
C ALA A 86 -12.91 2.02 -16.64
N VAL A 87 -12.64 0.71 -16.72
CA VAL A 87 -12.07 -0.05 -15.60
C VAL A 87 -10.59 0.30 -15.43
N PRO A 88 -10.16 0.87 -14.29
CA PRO A 88 -8.80 1.34 -14.11
C PRO A 88 -7.86 0.18 -13.72
N GLU A 89 -7.56 -0.74 -14.63
CA GLU A 89 -6.67 -1.89 -14.40
C GLU A 89 -5.22 -1.47 -14.08
N GLY A 90 -4.81 -0.28 -14.53
CA GLY A 90 -3.48 0.28 -14.22
C GLY A 90 -3.33 0.82 -12.80
N LEU A 91 -4.43 1.04 -12.09
CA LEU A 91 -4.43 1.60 -10.73
C LEU A 91 -3.71 0.69 -9.70
N PRO A 92 -4.04 -0.62 -9.58
CA PRO A 92 -3.30 -1.51 -8.67
C PRO A 92 -1.84 -1.69 -9.08
N LEU A 93 -1.54 -1.65 -10.38
CA LEU A 93 -0.17 -1.78 -10.88
C LEU A 93 0.70 -0.57 -10.52
N ALA A 94 0.15 0.65 -10.62
CA ALA A 94 0.85 1.87 -10.23
C ALA A 94 1.16 1.90 -8.72
N VAL A 95 0.22 1.47 -7.88
CA VAL A 95 0.40 1.45 -6.42
C VAL A 95 1.48 0.45 -6.00
N THR A 96 1.43 -0.78 -6.52
CA THR A 96 2.43 -1.82 -6.19
C THR A 96 3.83 -1.41 -6.61
N LEU A 97 3.98 -0.80 -7.79
CA LEU A 97 5.28 -0.31 -8.28
C LEU A 97 5.83 0.82 -7.41
N THR A 98 4.97 1.73 -6.98
CA THR A 98 5.34 2.84 -6.08
C THR A 98 5.77 2.34 -4.70
N LEU A 99 5.04 1.37 -4.15
CA LEU A 99 5.40 0.73 -2.86
C LEU A 99 6.70 -0.06 -2.96
N ALA A 100 6.90 -0.80 -4.06
CA ALA A 100 8.15 -1.53 -4.32
C ALA A 100 9.36 -0.60 -4.39
N TYR A 101 9.22 0.54 -5.08
CA TYR A 101 10.25 1.57 -5.12
C TYR A 101 10.54 2.15 -3.72
N SER A 102 9.49 2.43 -2.95
CA SER A 102 9.61 2.95 -1.58
C SER A 102 10.31 1.96 -0.64
N MET A 103 10.00 0.67 -0.72
CA MET A 103 10.70 -0.37 0.04
C MET A 103 12.18 -0.44 -0.30
N ARG A 104 12.54 -0.34 -1.58
CA ARG A 104 13.95 -0.31 -2.00
C ARG A 104 14.68 0.88 -1.40
N LYS A 105 14.05 2.05 -1.36
CA LYS A 105 14.62 3.25 -0.73
C LYS A 105 14.79 3.06 0.80
N MET A 106 13.75 2.58 1.48
CA MET A 106 13.80 2.32 2.93
C MET A 106 14.88 1.30 3.31
N MET A 107 15.12 0.30 2.47
CA MET A 107 16.20 -0.68 2.68
C MET A 107 17.59 -0.02 2.65
N LEU A 108 17.82 0.98 1.79
CA LEU A 108 19.07 1.75 1.77
C LEU A 108 19.24 2.57 3.06
N ASP A 109 18.14 3.02 3.66
CA ASP A 109 18.10 3.75 4.93
C ASP A 109 18.13 2.80 6.16
N LYS A 110 18.59 1.56 5.97
CA LYS A 110 18.69 0.50 7.00
C LYS A 110 17.34 0.07 7.62
N ALA A 111 16.22 0.38 6.96
CA ALA A 111 14.88 -0.07 7.34
C ALA A 111 14.40 -1.18 6.39
N LEU A 112 14.55 -2.43 6.81
CA LEU A 112 14.07 -3.58 6.02
C LEU A 112 12.56 -3.78 6.21
N VAL A 113 11.77 -3.30 5.25
CA VAL A 113 10.33 -3.56 5.23
C VAL A 113 10.04 -4.93 4.64
N ARG A 114 9.33 -5.77 5.39
CA ARG A 114 9.02 -7.16 5.01
C ARG A 114 7.69 -7.32 4.29
N ARG A 115 6.79 -6.33 4.39
CA ARG A 115 5.45 -6.35 3.80
C ARG A 115 5.14 -5.01 3.14
N LEU A 116 4.66 -5.06 1.91
CA LEU A 116 4.23 -3.90 1.12
C LEU A 116 3.21 -3.05 1.87
N SER A 117 2.23 -3.69 2.51
CA SER A 117 1.17 -3.03 3.27
C SER A 117 1.70 -2.19 4.45
N SER A 118 2.77 -2.65 5.09
CA SER A 118 3.38 -1.93 6.22
C SER A 118 4.02 -0.60 5.82
N CYS A 119 4.55 -0.48 4.59
CA CYS A 119 5.10 0.79 4.10
C CYS A 119 4.07 1.92 4.11
N GLU A 120 2.82 1.57 3.79
CA GLU A 120 1.74 2.53 3.71
C GLU A 120 1.19 2.87 5.10
N THR A 121 0.89 1.84 5.91
CA THR A 121 0.36 2.02 7.26
C THR A 121 1.31 2.82 8.15
N MET A 122 2.63 2.61 8.01
CA MET A 122 3.64 3.38 8.75
C MET A 122 3.58 4.88 8.47
N GLY A 123 3.16 5.30 7.27
CA GLY A 123 2.97 6.71 6.93
C GLY A 123 1.82 7.38 7.68
N SER A 124 0.88 6.60 8.22
CA SER A 124 -0.25 7.08 9.01
C SER A 124 -0.08 6.85 10.52
N ALA A 125 1.11 6.43 10.97
CA ALA A 125 1.37 6.16 12.38
C ALA A 125 1.33 7.47 13.20
N THR A 126 0.53 7.49 14.26
CA THR A 126 0.40 8.64 15.18
C THR A 126 1.17 8.45 16.49
N THR A 127 1.41 7.20 16.88
CA THR A 127 2.10 6.84 18.12
C THR A 127 3.19 5.81 17.84
N ILE A 128 4.39 6.06 18.36
CA ILE A 128 5.51 5.12 18.29
C ILE A 128 5.77 4.60 19.70
N CYS A 129 5.40 3.34 19.95
CA CYS A 129 5.77 2.63 21.16
C CYS A 129 7.17 2.03 20.93
N SER A 130 8.19 2.63 21.54
CA SER A 130 9.57 2.17 21.43
C SER A 130 10.02 1.53 22.74
N ASP A 131 10.77 0.42 22.65
CA ASP A 131 11.43 -0.16 23.81
C ASP A 131 12.66 0.67 24.20
N LYS A 132 13.05 0.65 25.47
CA LYS A 132 14.20 1.44 25.95
C LYS A 132 15.52 0.73 25.68
N THR A 133 15.61 -0.52 26.10
CA THR A 133 16.88 -1.25 26.14
C THR A 133 17.24 -1.74 24.75
N GLY A 134 18.40 -1.34 24.22
CA GLY A 134 18.85 -1.75 22.89
C GLY A 134 18.13 -1.11 21.69
N THR A 135 17.10 -0.30 21.91
CA THR A 135 16.48 0.54 20.86
C THR A 135 16.80 2.02 21.07
N LEU A 136 16.37 2.61 22.19
CA LEU A 136 16.72 4.01 22.54
C LEU A 136 18.12 4.12 23.17
N THR A 137 18.57 3.08 23.86
CA THR A 137 19.88 3.02 24.50
C THR A 137 20.85 2.21 23.64
N LEU A 138 22.14 2.54 23.70
CA LEU A 138 23.21 1.81 23.02
C LEU A 138 23.43 0.38 23.56
N ASN A 139 22.67 -0.03 24.59
CA ASN A 139 22.86 -1.26 25.36
C ASN A 139 24.32 -1.47 25.82
N LYS A 140 25.01 -0.37 26.09
CA LYS A 140 26.38 -0.33 26.62
C LYS A 140 26.34 0.42 27.95
N MET A 141 26.25 -0.33 29.04
CA MET A 141 26.23 0.27 30.37
C MET A 141 27.65 0.66 30.78
N THR A 142 27.79 1.89 31.26
CA THR A 142 29.03 2.43 31.82
C THR A 142 28.71 3.04 33.18
N VAL A 143 29.62 2.88 34.15
CA VAL A 143 29.48 3.55 35.45
C VAL A 143 29.83 5.02 35.28
N VAL A 144 28.89 5.91 35.60
CA VAL A 144 29.05 7.37 35.47
C VAL A 144 29.31 8.03 36.83
N GLU A 145 28.87 7.40 37.91
CA GLU A 145 29.00 7.93 39.26
C GLU A 145 29.19 6.79 40.26
N ALA A 146 30.21 6.90 41.11
CA ALA A 146 30.45 6.01 42.23
C ALA A 146 30.49 6.81 43.53
N HIS A 147 29.83 6.31 44.56
CA HIS A 147 29.84 6.92 45.90
C HIS A 147 30.45 5.95 46.89
N PHE A 148 31.44 6.43 47.64
CA PHE A 148 32.12 5.64 48.66
C PHE A 148 32.20 6.44 49.96
N ILE A 149 31.60 5.91 51.03
CA ILE A 149 31.60 6.48 52.39
C ILE A 149 31.29 8.00 52.39
N GLY A 150 30.20 8.40 51.73
CA GLY A 150 29.76 9.80 51.69
C GLY A 150 30.56 10.73 50.77
N THR A 151 31.59 10.22 50.08
CA THR A 151 32.33 10.96 49.04
C THR A 151 31.92 10.48 47.65
N ARG A 152 31.68 11.43 46.74
CA ARG A 152 31.46 11.17 45.32
C ARG A 152 32.82 11.03 44.64
N LEU A 153 33.04 9.93 43.92
CA LEU A 153 34.22 9.74 43.09
C LEU A 153 34.00 10.40 41.73
N ASP A 154 34.77 11.45 41.47
CA ASP A 154 34.75 12.19 40.21
C ASP A 154 36.19 12.54 39.81
N PRO A 155 36.83 11.81 38.85
CA PRO A 155 36.28 10.74 38.00
C PRO A 155 36.07 9.39 38.72
N CYS A 156 35.13 8.57 38.23
CA CYS A 156 34.82 7.25 38.81
C CYS A 156 35.98 6.24 38.81
N ASP A 157 36.97 6.46 37.97
CA ASP A 157 38.15 5.59 37.84
C ASP A 157 39.25 5.94 38.85
N ASP A 158 39.06 6.95 39.71
CA ASP A 158 40.06 7.35 40.70
C ASP A 158 40.04 6.47 41.95
N VAL A 159 40.57 5.26 41.81
CA VAL A 159 40.71 4.27 42.89
C VAL A 159 41.62 4.78 44.02
N ARG A 160 42.38 5.87 43.82
CA ARG A 160 43.24 6.46 44.85
C ARG A 160 42.45 7.12 45.99
N ALA A 161 41.19 7.48 45.74
CA ALA A 161 40.29 7.98 46.77
C ALA A 161 39.75 6.87 47.70
N ILE A 162 39.98 5.59 47.37
CA ILE A 162 39.53 4.43 48.14
C ILE A 162 40.74 3.81 48.88
N SER A 163 40.57 3.49 50.17
CA SER A 163 41.60 2.77 50.94
C SER A 163 41.92 1.41 50.30
N SER A 164 43.20 1.04 50.25
CA SER A 164 43.69 -0.18 49.58
C SER A 164 43.05 -1.47 50.12
N SER A 165 42.75 -1.52 51.42
CA SER A 165 42.04 -2.66 52.03
C SER A 165 40.58 -2.79 51.57
N SER A 166 39.89 -1.66 51.35
CA SER A 166 38.50 -1.65 50.89
C SER A 166 38.38 -1.97 49.40
N ALA A 167 39.34 -1.51 48.60
CA ALA A 167 39.43 -1.87 47.18
C ALA A 167 39.67 -3.38 47.00
N ALA A 168 40.52 -4.00 47.82
CA ALA A 168 40.78 -5.44 47.78
C ALA A 168 39.52 -6.27 48.07
N LEU A 169 38.76 -5.91 49.11
CA LEU A 169 37.49 -6.57 49.46
C LEU A 169 36.41 -6.40 48.39
N LEU A 170 36.36 -5.23 47.74
CA LEU A 170 35.45 -4.97 46.61
C LEU A 170 35.79 -5.84 45.40
N ILE A 171 37.07 -5.98 45.06
CA ILE A 171 37.52 -6.83 43.96
C ILE A 171 37.24 -8.30 44.26
N GLU A 172 37.50 -8.76 45.49
CA GLU A 172 37.21 -10.12 45.92
C GLU A 172 35.70 -10.44 45.85
N GLY A 173 34.84 -9.50 46.24
CA GLY A 173 33.38 -9.65 46.15
C GLY A 173 32.79 -9.54 44.73
N ILE A 174 33.47 -8.89 43.78
CA ILE A 174 33.04 -8.82 42.37
C ILE A 174 33.53 -10.03 41.56
N ALA A 175 34.66 -10.61 41.95
CA ALA A 175 35.28 -11.75 41.26
C ALA A 175 34.67 -13.12 41.65
N GLN A 176 33.74 -13.14 42.60
CA GLN A 176 33.04 -14.34 43.09
C GLN A 176 31.66 -14.48 42.44
#